data_AF-G8XDA9-F1
#
_entry.id   AF-G8XDA9-F1
#
_cell.length_a   1.000
_cell.length_b   1.000
_cell.length_c   1.000
_cell.angle_alpha   90.00
_cell.angle_beta   90.00
_cell.angle_gamma   90.00
#
_symmetry.space_group_name_H-M   'P 1'
#
loop_
_entity.id
_entity.type
_entity.pdbx_description
1 polymer ?
#
loop_
_entity_poly.entity_id
_entity_poly.type
_entity_poly.pdbx_seq_one_letter_code
_entity_poly.pdbx_strand_id
1 'polypeptide(L)'
;MPGGGRGRPRVRTRTARPMMVSVDGSRGPGRGADPADCAREADGDPLWRGLAGFAAVPVRETRVRRELAARLLASPGARERLAGGARGADRRAAVLDVARLDVAEAGERDWTRRAESWLTAVRATWWESAAFCADVAWTARREGYGPAWRLTVADVLAPRLPPPAARARLHLYALGLRYDFRCDALRSLFAAHPVPVAALDPYSRALHAFAVLGESDPAGLGALEAVPAAAGDDVKTLHALLHGLWLGVDLPDGPLRTLALVGHPAFAVREDPIAGYREACALRRLRRYRAATAAIERALDGLPPGTEESVRRDLLRERLVITAMAGAGRDRSGGR
;
A
#
# COMPACT_ATOMS: atom_id res chain seq x y z
N MET A 1 -38.53 61.68 5.27
CA MET A 1 -38.04 62.64 6.29
C MET A 1 -38.66 62.27 7.62
N PRO A 2 -37.96 62.31 8.76
CA PRO A 2 -36.63 61.80 9.16
C PRO A 2 -36.81 60.49 9.99
N GLY A 3 -35.86 59.75 10.55
CA GLY A 3 -34.44 59.90 10.90
C GLY A 3 -34.22 59.03 12.15
N GLY A 4 -33.11 58.28 12.23
CA GLY A 4 -32.86 57.46 13.42
C GLY A 4 -31.73 56.45 13.25
N GLY A 5 -30.52 56.92 12.98
CA GLY A 5 -29.31 56.09 13.05
C GLY A 5 -28.79 55.93 14.49
N ARG A 6 -28.07 54.83 14.71
CA ARG A 6 -27.00 54.52 15.72
C ARG A 6 -27.09 53.02 16.03
N GLY A 7 -26.05 52.19 16.06
CA GLY A 7 -24.64 52.29 15.73
C GLY A 7 -24.11 50.84 15.84
N ARG A 8 -23.39 50.35 14.83
CA ARG A 8 -22.74 49.02 14.89
C ARG A 8 -21.31 49.17 15.42
N PRO A 9 -20.85 48.33 16.35
CA PRO A 9 -19.47 48.36 16.82
C PRO A 9 -18.54 47.83 15.72
N ARG A 10 -17.48 48.61 15.44
CA ARG A 10 -16.34 48.19 14.60
C ARG A 10 -15.55 47.11 15.33
N VAL A 11 -15.67 45.86 14.88
CA VAL A 11 -14.72 44.80 15.24
C VAL A 11 -13.42 45.08 14.50
N ARG A 12 -12.37 45.42 15.27
CA ARG A 12 -10.99 45.52 14.79
C ARG A 12 -10.51 44.12 14.39
N THR A 13 -10.33 43.86 13.11
CA THR A 13 -9.59 42.72 12.60
C THR A 13 -8.12 42.90 12.94
N ARG A 14 -7.67 42.17 13.95
CA ARG A 14 -6.25 42.03 14.28
C ARG A 14 -5.66 41.07 13.26
N THR A 15 -4.90 41.60 12.31
CA THR A 15 -4.09 40.85 11.36
C THR A 15 -3.03 40.07 12.12
N ALA A 16 -3.31 38.80 12.39
CA ALA A 16 -2.33 37.85 12.87
C ALA A 16 -1.35 37.54 11.74
N ARG A 17 -0.10 37.98 11.90
CA ARG A 17 1.04 37.54 11.09
C ARG A 17 1.15 36.01 11.17
N PRO A 18 1.20 35.27 10.06
CA PRO A 18 1.54 33.86 10.11
C PRO A 18 3.01 33.72 10.53
N MET A 19 3.25 33.01 11.62
CA MET A 19 4.57 32.49 11.94
C MET A 19 4.98 31.53 10.82
N MET A 20 6.04 31.87 10.10
CA MET A 20 6.81 30.91 9.32
C MET A 20 7.36 29.87 10.31
N VAL A 21 6.73 28.70 10.33
CA VAL A 21 7.37 27.47 10.82
C VAL A 21 8.10 26.91 9.60
N SER A 22 9.43 27.00 9.60
CA SER A 22 10.27 26.28 8.64
C SER A 22 9.99 24.79 8.77
N VAL A 23 9.29 24.23 7.78
CA VAL A 23 9.16 22.79 7.59
C VAL A 23 10.38 22.34 6.81
N ASP A 24 11.48 22.11 7.52
CA ASP A 24 12.63 21.40 6.96
C ASP A 24 12.37 19.90 7.17
N GLY A 25 11.78 19.26 6.16
CA GLY A 25 11.30 17.87 6.25
C GLY A 25 11.25 17.12 4.92
N SER A 26 11.81 17.69 3.86
CA SER A 26 11.91 17.06 2.54
C SER A 26 13.07 16.07 2.52
N ARG A 27 12.84 14.85 3.03
CA ARG A 27 13.62 13.67 2.64
C ARG A 27 12.66 12.66 2.01
N GLY A 28 12.64 12.65 0.69
CA GLY A 28 11.98 11.63 -0.11
C GLY A 28 12.56 10.23 0.16
N PRO A 29 11.91 9.17 -0.35
CA PRO A 29 12.35 7.80 -0.15
C PRO A 29 13.78 7.64 -0.70
N GLY A 30 14.65 7.12 0.16
CA GLY A 30 16.08 7.02 -0.06
C GLY A 30 16.43 6.35 -1.38
N ARG A 31 17.41 6.93 -2.08
CA ARG A 31 18.31 6.21 -2.97
C ARG A 31 18.80 4.97 -2.22
N GLY A 32 18.89 3.83 -2.90
CA GLY A 32 19.34 2.58 -2.29
C GLY A 32 20.58 2.82 -1.42
N ALA A 33 20.54 2.28 -0.20
CA ALA A 33 21.59 2.36 0.79
C ALA A 33 22.97 2.30 0.14
N ASP A 34 23.84 3.29 0.41
CA ASP A 34 25.26 3.11 0.12
C ASP A 34 25.74 1.97 1.03
N PRO A 35 26.18 0.82 0.47
CA PRO A 35 26.65 -0.31 1.27
C PRO A 35 27.77 0.08 2.24
N ALA A 36 28.51 1.17 1.94
CA ALA A 36 29.60 1.67 2.76
C ALA A 36 29.16 2.26 4.11
N ASP A 37 27.96 2.86 4.19
CA ASP A 37 27.48 3.48 5.44
C ASP A 37 26.91 2.44 6.42
N CYS A 38 26.37 1.32 5.93
CA CYS A 38 26.02 0.19 6.79
C CYS A 38 27.26 -0.55 7.35
N ALA A 39 28.40 -0.47 6.67
CA ALA A 39 29.61 -1.20 7.03
C ALA A 39 30.38 -0.57 8.21
N ARG A 40 30.37 0.76 8.37
CA ARG A 40 31.21 1.47 9.37
C ARG A 40 30.69 1.38 10.83
N GLU A 41 29.41 1.09 11.05
CA GLU A 41 28.87 0.80 12.39
C GLU A 41 28.91 -0.70 12.76
N ALA A 42 29.33 -1.57 11.84
CA ALA A 42 29.25 -3.03 11.99
C ALA A 42 30.52 -3.69 12.55
N ASP A 43 31.51 -2.89 13.01
CA ASP A 43 32.81 -3.42 13.43
C ASP A 43 32.74 -4.12 14.79
N GLY A 44 32.30 -5.38 14.75
CA GLY A 44 32.45 -6.35 15.84
C GLY A 44 31.32 -7.37 15.93
N ASP A 45 30.07 -6.97 15.64
CA ASP A 45 28.90 -7.80 15.88
C ASP A 45 28.57 -8.71 14.67
N PRO A 46 28.66 -10.05 14.80
CA PRO A 46 28.31 -10.98 13.72
C PRO A 46 26.90 -10.78 13.18
N LEU A 47 25.95 -10.32 14.01
CA LEU A 47 24.56 -10.11 13.61
C LEU A 47 24.42 -8.99 12.58
N TRP A 48 25.09 -7.85 12.81
CA TRP A 48 25.02 -6.69 11.92
C TRP A 48 25.78 -6.90 10.62
N ARG A 49 26.92 -7.61 10.67
CA ARG A 49 27.62 -8.06 9.45
C ARG A 49 26.76 -9.00 8.62
N GLY A 50 26.06 -9.94 9.27
CA GLY A 50 25.12 -10.81 8.59
C GLY A 50 23.94 -10.04 7.96
N LEU A 51 23.41 -9.03 8.65
CA LEU A 51 22.33 -8.20 8.11
C LEU A 51 22.79 -7.40 6.89
N ALA A 52 24.00 -6.84 6.92
CA ALA A 52 24.59 -6.16 5.76
C ALA A 52 24.78 -7.15 4.59
N GLY A 53 25.26 -8.36 4.86
CA GLY A 53 25.36 -9.43 3.87
C GLY A 53 24.01 -9.81 3.27
N PHE A 54 22.96 -9.90 4.08
CA PHE A 54 21.59 -10.12 3.63
C PHE A 54 21.07 -8.97 2.75
N ALA A 55 21.31 -7.72 3.16
CA ALA A 55 20.86 -6.54 2.42
C ALA A 55 21.54 -6.40 1.05
N ALA A 56 22.78 -6.88 0.92
CA ALA A 56 23.53 -6.87 -0.34
C ALA A 56 23.01 -7.89 -1.38
N VAL A 57 22.27 -8.92 -0.96
CA VAL A 57 21.71 -9.92 -1.89
C VAL A 57 20.48 -9.35 -2.61
N PRO A 58 20.41 -9.40 -3.96
CA PRO A 58 19.26 -8.90 -4.71
C PRO A 58 17.94 -9.56 -4.29
N VAL A 59 16.84 -8.77 -4.24
CA VAL A 59 15.50 -9.24 -3.83
C VAL A 59 15.01 -10.43 -4.68
N ARG A 60 15.41 -10.51 -5.95
CA ARG A 60 15.07 -11.63 -6.86
C ARG A 60 15.66 -12.98 -6.41
N GLU A 61 16.73 -12.98 -5.63
CA GLU A 61 17.38 -14.20 -5.12
C GLU A 61 16.70 -14.72 -3.85
N THR A 62 15.40 -14.99 -3.96
CA THR A 62 14.52 -15.31 -2.82
C THR A 62 15.06 -16.47 -1.97
N ARG A 63 15.59 -17.53 -2.61
CA ARG A 63 16.16 -18.69 -1.90
C ARG A 63 17.35 -18.29 -1.03
N VAL A 64 18.32 -17.58 -1.61
CA VAL A 64 19.54 -17.16 -0.90
C VAL A 64 19.16 -16.23 0.26
N ARG A 65 18.24 -15.29 0.04
CA ARG A 65 17.76 -14.39 1.09
C ARG A 65 17.05 -15.14 2.22
N ARG A 66 16.23 -16.16 1.92
CA ARG A 66 15.62 -17.02 2.96
C ARG A 66 16.67 -17.74 3.79
N GLU A 67 17.67 -18.35 3.15
CA GLU A 67 18.75 -19.06 3.85
C GLU A 67 19.58 -18.11 4.75
N LEU A 68 19.83 -16.88 4.30
CA LEU A 68 20.52 -15.86 5.09
C LEU A 68 19.67 -15.34 6.26
N ALA A 69 18.39 -15.07 6.03
CA ALA A 69 17.46 -14.66 7.09
C ALA A 69 17.33 -15.75 8.16
N ALA A 70 17.21 -17.02 7.77
CA ALA A 70 17.17 -18.14 8.71
C ALA A 70 18.45 -18.22 9.55
N ARG A 71 19.64 -18.05 8.93
CA ARG A 71 20.93 -17.99 9.64
C ARG A 71 21.01 -16.83 10.62
N LEU A 72 20.53 -15.65 10.24
CA LEU A 72 20.46 -14.48 11.13
C LEU A 72 19.59 -14.77 12.36
N LEU A 73 18.42 -15.34 12.13
CA LEU A 73 17.40 -15.58 13.15
C LEU A 73 17.68 -16.79 14.05
N ALA A 74 18.63 -17.65 13.66
CA ALA A 74 19.10 -18.77 14.47
C ALA A 74 19.94 -18.31 15.68
N SER A 75 20.47 -17.09 15.67
CA SER A 75 21.23 -16.56 16.80
C SER A 75 20.30 -16.26 17.99
N PRO A 76 20.66 -16.63 19.23
CA PRO A 76 19.86 -16.31 20.41
C PRO A 76 19.57 -14.80 20.53
N GLY A 77 18.31 -14.44 20.73
CA GLY A 77 17.87 -13.05 20.86
C GLY A 77 17.98 -12.22 19.57
N ALA A 78 18.18 -12.84 18.40
CA ALA A 78 18.37 -12.12 17.14
C ALA A 78 17.20 -11.19 16.81
N ARG A 79 15.96 -11.61 17.08
CA ARG A 79 14.77 -10.82 16.75
C ARG A 79 14.72 -9.53 17.54
N GLU A 80 14.94 -9.63 18.85
CA GLU A 80 14.96 -8.51 19.78
C GLU A 80 16.11 -7.55 19.45
N ARG A 81 17.30 -8.10 19.15
CA ARG A 81 18.49 -7.30 18.80
C ARG A 81 18.33 -6.59 17.46
N LEU A 82 17.84 -7.29 16.42
CA LEU A 82 17.56 -6.70 15.11
C LEU A 82 16.52 -5.59 15.24
N ALA A 83 15.43 -5.84 15.97
CA ALA A 83 14.36 -4.87 16.13
C ALA A 83 14.81 -3.64 16.96
N GLY A 84 15.50 -3.86 18.07
CA GLY A 84 15.98 -2.77 18.94
C GLY A 84 17.11 -1.95 18.32
N GLY A 85 17.90 -2.54 17.40
CA GLY A 85 18.99 -1.87 16.70
C GLY A 85 18.63 -1.30 15.32
N ALA A 86 17.38 -1.41 14.88
CA ALA A 86 16.89 -0.89 13.59
C ALA A 86 16.83 0.65 13.55
N ARG A 87 18.00 1.29 13.53
CA ARG A 87 18.20 2.75 13.45
C ARG A 87 18.62 3.14 12.04
N GLY A 88 18.07 4.24 11.53
CA GLY A 88 18.30 4.70 10.15
C GLY A 88 17.43 3.96 9.12
N ALA A 89 17.14 4.61 8.00
CA ALA A 89 16.18 4.11 7.01
C ALA A 89 16.61 2.76 6.40
N ASP A 90 17.88 2.65 6.00
CA ASP A 90 18.39 1.46 5.31
C ASP A 90 18.41 0.21 6.18
N ARG A 91 18.91 0.35 7.42
CA ARG A 91 18.91 -0.74 8.39
C ARG A 91 17.50 -1.17 8.75
N ARG A 92 16.56 -0.21 8.90
CA ARG A 92 15.15 -0.51 9.14
C ARG A 92 14.53 -1.31 8.00
N ALA A 93 14.79 -0.90 6.76
CA ALA A 93 14.34 -1.64 5.58
C ALA A 93 14.89 -3.07 5.59
N ALA A 94 16.19 -3.25 5.82
CA ALA A 94 16.81 -4.58 5.89
C ALA A 94 16.23 -5.46 7.02
N VAL A 95 15.96 -4.89 8.21
CA VAL A 95 15.32 -5.63 9.31
C VAL A 95 13.89 -6.03 8.96
N LEU A 96 13.11 -5.13 8.37
CA LEU A 96 11.75 -5.44 7.92
C LEU A 96 11.74 -6.51 6.82
N ASP A 97 12.75 -6.53 5.95
CA ASP A 97 12.93 -7.59 4.95
C ASP A 97 13.21 -8.96 5.57
N VAL A 98 14.07 -9.03 6.59
CA VAL A 98 14.30 -10.26 7.36
C VAL A 98 13.01 -10.69 8.06
N ALA A 99 12.30 -9.73 8.68
CA ALA A 99 11.04 -9.98 9.36
C ALA A 99 9.95 -10.52 8.42
N ARG A 100 9.87 -10.04 7.17
CA ARG A 100 8.93 -10.56 6.17
C ARG A 100 9.18 -12.05 5.88
N LEU A 101 10.45 -12.44 5.78
CA LEU A 101 10.83 -13.84 5.59
C LEU A 101 10.54 -14.69 6.84
N ASP A 102 10.83 -14.17 8.04
CA ASP A 102 10.48 -14.83 9.31
C ASP A 102 8.96 -15.09 9.45
N VAL A 103 8.15 -14.10 9.05
CA VAL A 103 6.68 -14.22 9.05
C VAL A 103 6.21 -15.28 8.06
N ALA A 104 6.81 -15.34 6.87
CA ALA A 104 6.47 -16.36 5.88
C ALA A 104 6.80 -17.79 6.37
N GLU A 105 7.93 -17.95 7.07
CA GLU A 105 8.35 -19.26 7.62
C GLU A 105 7.54 -19.67 8.87
N ALA A 106 6.88 -18.75 9.57
CA ALA A 106 6.02 -19.07 10.72
C ALA A 106 4.79 -19.91 10.32
N GLY A 107 4.46 -19.96 9.03
CA GLY A 107 3.38 -20.77 8.47
C GLY A 107 1.99 -20.38 8.98
N GLU A 108 1.04 -21.30 8.82
CA GLU A 108 -0.39 -21.02 8.95
C GLU A 108 -0.80 -20.45 10.32
N ARG A 109 -0.20 -20.95 11.41
CA ARG A 109 -0.76 -20.80 12.77
C ARG A 109 -0.40 -19.49 13.46
N ASP A 110 0.77 -18.92 13.17
CA ASP A 110 1.33 -17.83 14.01
C ASP A 110 1.79 -16.59 13.22
N TRP A 111 1.65 -16.57 11.90
CA TRP A 111 2.21 -15.50 11.06
C TRP A 111 1.66 -14.11 11.40
N THR A 112 0.38 -13.97 11.75
CA THR A 112 -0.22 -12.67 12.11
C THR A 112 0.35 -12.12 13.42
N ARG A 113 0.49 -12.97 14.45
CA ARG A 113 1.13 -12.62 15.72
C ARG A 113 2.61 -12.28 15.50
N ARG A 114 3.31 -13.05 14.65
CA ARG A 114 4.71 -12.79 14.30
C ARG A 114 4.88 -11.42 13.62
N ALA A 115 4.00 -11.08 12.69
CA ALA A 115 3.98 -9.79 12.00
C ALA A 115 3.76 -8.62 12.99
N GLU A 116 2.77 -8.75 13.87
CA GLU A 116 2.49 -7.77 14.93
C GLU A 116 3.68 -7.56 15.86
N SER A 117 4.32 -8.65 16.32
CA SER A 117 5.49 -8.58 17.19
C SER A 117 6.64 -7.82 16.53
N TRP A 118 6.94 -8.09 15.26
CA TRP A 118 7.98 -7.37 14.53
C TRP A 118 7.68 -5.89 14.39
N LEU A 119 6.48 -5.54 13.91
CA LEU A 119 6.07 -4.14 13.71
C LEU A 119 6.03 -3.35 15.03
N THR A 120 5.67 -4.03 16.13
CA THR A 120 5.72 -3.44 17.47
C THR A 120 7.15 -3.22 17.93
N ALA A 121 8.01 -4.23 17.80
CA ALA A 121 9.39 -4.17 18.26
C ALA A 121 10.21 -3.10 17.53
N VAL A 122 10.02 -2.94 16.21
CA VAL A 122 10.69 -1.89 15.42
C VAL A 122 9.98 -0.52 15.54
N ARG A 123 8.86 -0.45 16.26
CA ARG A 123 7.99 0.74 16.36
C ARG A 123 7.64 1.30 14.97
N ALA A 124 7.12 0.44 14.11
CA ALA A 124 6.86 0.75 12.72
C ALA A 124 5.98 2.01 12.56
N THR A 125 6.40 2.86 11.64
CA THR A 125 5.59 3.97 11.10
C THR A 125 4.40 3.41 10.31
N TRP A 126 3.48 4.28 9.90
CA TRP A 126 2.28 3.80 9.20
C TRP A 126 2.62 3.27 7.80
N TRP A 127 3.57 3.89 7.10
CA TRP A 127 3.98 3.45 5.76
C TRP A 127 4.82 2.17 5.81
N GLU A 128 5.67 2.00 6.83
CA GLU A 128 6.38 0.73 7.06
C GLU A 128 5.38 -0.40 7.35
N SER A 129 4.36 -0.14 8.18
CA SER A 129 3.27 -1.08 8.43
C SER A 129 2.50 -1.40 7.13
N ALA A 130 2.14 -0.40 6.33
CA ALA A 130 1.44 -0.59 5.07
C ALA A 130 2.23 -1.46 4.08
N ALA A 131 3.51 -1.16 3.88
CA ALA A 131 4.41 -1.92 3.01
C ALA A 131 4.58 -3.36 3.51
N PHE A 132 4.90 -3.53 4.79
CA PHE A 132 5.12 -4.83 5.40
C PHE A 132 3.85 -5.70 5.35
N CYS A 133 2.73 -5.18 5.88
CA CYS A 133 1.47 -5.91 5.97
C CYS A 133 0.93 -6.31 4.60
N ALA A 134 1.02 -5.43 3.59
CA ALA A 134 0.56 -5.75 2.23
C ALA A 134 1.29 -6.97 1.66
N ASP A 135 2.61 -7.03 1.83
CA ASP A 135 3.42 -8.11 1.28
C ASP A 135 3.20 -9.44 2.02
N VAL A 136 3.16 -9.42 3.36
CA VAL A 136 2.94 -10.65 4.14
C VAL A 136 1.50 -11.17 4.01
N ALA A 137 0.50 -10.28 3.96
CA ALA A 137 -0.89 -10.68 3.76
C ALA A 137 -1.12 -11.27 2.37
N TRP A 138 -0.49 -10.69 1.33
CA TRP A 138 -0.53 -11.26 -0.02
C TRP A 138 0.12 -12.65 -0.05
N THR A 139 1.29 -12.78 0.58
CA THR A 139 2.01 -14.07 0.69
C THR A 139 1.16 -15.13 1.39
N ALA A 140 0.64 -14.82 2.59
CA ALA A 140 -0.21 -15.73 3.34
C ALA A 140 -1.47 -16.15 2.57
N ARG A 141 -2.09 -15.21 1.83
CA ARG A 141 -3.25 -15.53 0.99
C ARG A 141 -2.91 -16.54 -0.11
N ARG A 142 -1.76 -16.40 -0.77
CA ARG A 142 -1.33 -17.34 -1.83
C ARG A 142 -1.10 -18.74 -1.29
N GLU A 143 -0.55 -18.83 -0.10
CA GLU A 143 -0.29 -20.10 0.58
C GLU A 143 -1.58 -20.68 1.21
N GLY A 144 -2.72 -20.03 1.02
CA GLY A 144 -4.03 -20.52 1.43
C GLY A 144 -4.35 -20.31 2.90
N TYR A 145 -3.84 -19.26 3.55
CA TYR A 145 -4.16 -18.93 4.95
C TYR A 145 -4.28 -17.42 5.21
N GLY A 146 -5.23 -16.79 4.51
CA GLY A 146 -5.46 -15.35 4.55
C GLY A 146 -5.72 -14.78 5.97
N PRO A 147 -5.38 -13.51 6.24
CA PRO A 147 -5.46 -12.92 7.58
C PRO A 147 -6.88 -12.87 8.17
N ALA A 148 -7.90 -12.78 7.32
CA ALA A 148 -9.31 -12.81 7.75
C ALA A 148 -9.71 -14.16 8.39
N TRP A 149 -8.90 -15.21 8.23
CA TRP A 149 -9.13 -16.51 8.88
C TRP A 149 -8.43 -16.62 10.23
N ARG A 150 -7.58 -15.64 10.57
CA ARG A 150 -6.71 -15.64 11.76
C ARG A 150 -7.00 -14.51 12.74
N LEU A 151 -7.55 -13.42 12.26
CA LEU A 151 -7.99 -12.29 13.07
C LEU A 151 -9.50 -12.17 12.97
N THR A 152 -10.14 -11.86 14.09
CA THR A 152 -11.55 -11.48 14.15
C THR A 152 -11.70 -9.96 14.25
N VAL A 153 -12.90 -9.44 14.00
CA VAL A 153 -13.21 -8.03 14.26
C VAL A 153 -12.92 -7.66 15.73
N ALA A 154 -13.20 -8.56 16.66
CA ALA A 154 -12.93 -8.34 18.08
C ALA A 154 -11.42 -8.20 18.37
N ASP A 155 -10.57 -8.97 17.70
CA ASP A 155 -9.11 -8.88 17.86
C ASP A 155 -8.55 -7.55 17.35
N VAL A 156 -9.14 -7.03 16.28
CA VAL A 156 -8.75 -5.77 15.62
C VAL A 156 -9.24 -4.56 16.40
N LEU A 157 -10.47 -4.62 16.92
CA LEU A 157 -11.08 -3.55 17.71
C LEU A 157 -10.77 -3.64 19.21
N ALA A 158 -9.89 -4.58 19.61
CA ALA A 158 -9.53 -4.81 21.00
C ALA A 158 -9.01 -3.51 21.65
N PRO A 159 -9.59 -3.08 22.78
CA PRO A 159 -9.13 -1.87 23.45
C PRO A 159 -7.72 -2.07 24.01
N ARG A 160 -6.96 -0.96 24.13
CA ARG A 160 -5.67 -0.88 24.84
C ARG A 160 -4.45 -1.54 24.18
N LEU A 161 -4.49 -1.87 22.89
CA LEU A 161 -3.27 -2.25 22.18
C LEU A 161 -2.33 -1.03 22.00
N PRO A 162 -1.01 -1.22 22.09
CA PRO A 162 -0.07 -0.15 21.75
C PRO A 162 -0.25 0.24 20.26
N PRO A 163 -0.03 1.51 19.88
CA PRO A 163 -0.38 1.99 18.54
C PRO A 163 0.19 1.17 17.37
N PRO A 164 1.46 0.70 17.39
CA PRO A 164 1.97 -0.16 16.31
C PRO A 164 1.23 -1.50 16.20
N ALA A 165 0.88 -2.14 17.32
CA ALA A 165 0.17 -3.41 17.32
C ALA A 165 -1.27 -3.25 16.83
N ALA A 166 -1.98 -2.22 17.31
CA ALA A 166 -3.33 -1.88 16.86
C ALA A 166 -3.36 -1.65 15.34
N ARG A 167 -2.39 -0.87 14.83
CA ARG A 167 -2.25 -0.60 13.40
C ARG A 167 -1.95 -1.87 12.60
N ALA A 168 -1.01 -2.70 13.07
CA ALA A 168 -0.66 -3.95 12.40
C ALA A 168 -1.88 -4.87 12.24
N ARG A 169 -2.68 -5.06 13.30
CA ARG A 169 -3.91 -5.87 13.23
C ARG A 169 -4.93 -5.28 12.26
N LEU A 170 -5.19 -3.98 12.34
CA LEU A 170 -6.10 -3.29 11.43
C LEU A 170 -5.65 -3.47 9.97
N HIS A 171 -4.39 -3.18 9.67
CA HIS A 171 -3.84 -3.31 8.32
C HIS A 171 -3.91 -4.75 7.81
N LEU A 172 -3.48 -5.74 8.59
CA LEU A 172 -3.52 -7.16 8.21
C LEU A 172 -4.94 -7.66 7.93
N TYR A 173 -5.87 -7.40 8.85
CA TYR A 173 -7.26 -7.85 8.69
C TYR A 173 -7.95 -7.17 7.51
N ALA A 174 -7.82 -5.84 7.38
CA ALA A 174 -8.38 -5.07 6.28
C ALA A 174 -7.79 -5.46 4.92
N LEU A 175 -6.51 -5.82 4.86
CA LEU A 175 -5.87 -6.36 3.66
C LEU A 175 -6.46 -7.72 3.26
N GLY A 176 -6.75 -8.60 4.21
CA GLY A 176 -7.46 -9.85 3.95
C GLY A 176 -8.81 -9.59 3.28
N LEU A 177 -9.62 -8.71 3.88
CA LEU A 177 -10.90 -8.32 3.31
C LEU A 177 -10.76 -7.68 1.92
N ARG A 178 -9.73 -6.85 1.70
CA ARG A 178 -9.45 -6.23 0.39
C ARG A 178 -9.10 -7.25 -0.68
N TYR A 179 -8.23 -8.22 -0.38
CA TYR A 179 -7.81 -9.23 -1.35
C TYR A 179 -8.90 -10.26 -1.66
N ASP A 180 -9.88 -10.40 -0.77
CA ASP A 180 -11.06 -11.26 -0.96
C ASP A 180 -12.30 -10.46 -1.38
N PHE A 181 -12.14 -9.17 -1.73
CA PHE A 181 -13.20 -8.29 -2.23
C PHE A 181 -14.41 -8.14 -1.29
N ARG A 182 -14.20 -8.23 0.03
CA ARG A 182 -15.24 -8.15 1.06
C ARG A 182 -15.51 -6.69 1.46
N CYS A 183 -15.97 -5.87 0.51
CA CYS A 183 -16.19 -4.44 0.71
C CYS A 183 -17.15 -4.15 1.87
N ASP A 184 -18.31 -4.82 1.94
CA ASP A 184 -19.30 -4.61 2.99
C ASP A 184 -18.75 -4.89 4.40
N ALA A 185 -18.02 -6.01 4.55
CA ALA A 185 -17.36 -6.36 5.81
C ALA A 185 -16.29 -5.33 6.20
N LEU A 186 -15.58 -4.77 5.22
CA LEU A 186 -14.57 -3.75 5.44
C LEU A 186 -15.20 -2.39 5.82
N ARG A 187 -16.32 -2.00 5.19
CA ARG A 187 -17.12 -0.84 5.62
C ARG A 187 -17.61 -1.01 7.05
N SER A 188 -18.16 -2.19 7.37
CA SER A 188 -18.66 -2.53 8.71
C SER A 188 -17.56 -2.45 9.77
N LEU A 189 -16.34 -2.94 9.46
CA LEU A 189 -15.17 -2.81 10.34
C LEU A 189 -14.87 -1.34 10.67
N PHE A 190 -14.80 -0.48 9.65
CA PHE A 190 -14.48 0.94 9.85
C PHE A 190 -15.61 1.72 10.53
N ALA A 191 -16.87 1.34 10.29
CA ALA A 191 -18.03 1.90 10.99
C ALA A 191 -18.03 1.55 12.50
N ALA A 192 -17.59 0.34 12.84
CA ALA A 192 -17.44 -0.11 14.22
C ALA A 192 -16.14 0.36 14.89
N HIS A 193 -15.21 0.97 14.14
CA HIS A 193 -13.91 1.37 14.65
C HIS A 193 -14.05 2.56 15.63
N PRO A 194 -13.42 2.51 16.82
CA PRO A 194 -13.60 3.53 17.86
C PRO A 194 -13.01 4.89 17.49
N VAL A 195 -12.05 4.91 16.57
CA VAL A 195 -11.45 6.14 16.02
C VAL A 195 -12.12 6.45 14.67
N PRO A 196 -12.63 7.68 14.46
CA PRO A 196 -13.20 8.08 13.18
C PRO A 196 -12.21 7.90 12.02
N VAL A 197 -12.69 7.48 10.85
CA VAL A 197 -11.85 7.21 9.66
C VAL A 197 -10.95 8.39 9.32
N ALA A 198 -11.44 9.62 9.43
CA ALA A 198 -10.65 10.83 9.14
C ALA A 198 -9.41 11.01 10.04
N ALA A 199 -9.42 10.43 11.25
CA ALA A 199 -8.32 10.48 12.20
C ALA A 199 -7.37 9.26 12.10
N LEU A 200 -7.67 8.31 11.22
CA LEU A 200 -6.77 7.18 10.94
C LEU A 200 -5.62 7.59 10.01
N ASP A 201 -4.57 6.76 10.00
CA ASP A 201 -3.45 6.94 9.08
C ASP A 201 -3.88 6.86 7.59
N PRO A 202 -3.09 7.44 6.66
CA PRO A 202 -3.48 7.50 5.25
C PRO A 202 -3.77 6.14 4.63
N TYR A 203 -3.03 5.09 5.01
CA TYR A 203 -3.25 3.76 4.47
C TYR A 203 -4.58 3.14 4.94
N SER A 204 -4.89 3.27 6.24
CA SER A 204 -6.18 2.85 6.79
C SER A 204 -7.36 3.57 6.11
N ARG A 205 -7.22 4.88 5.85
CA ARG A 205 -8.20 5.67 5.08
C ARG A 205 -8.36 5.16 3.64
N ALA A 206 -7.26 4.74 3.00
CA ALA A 206 -7.29 4.17 1.66
C ALA A 206 -7.97 2.79 1.60
N LEU A 207 -7.82 1.97 2.63
CA LEU A 207 -8.53 0.70 2.75
C LEU A 207 -10.04 0.91 2.93
N HIS A 208 -10.45 1.91 3.73
CA HIS A 208 -11.85 2.31 3.79
C HIS A 208 -12.35 2.81 2.42
N ALA A 209 -11.59 3.70 1.77
CA ALA A 209 -11.94 4.22 0.45
C ALA A 209 -12.04 3.11 -0.61
N PHE A 210 -11.16 2.10 -0.58
CA PHE A 210 -11.27 0.90 -1.41
C PHE A 210 -12.65 0.24 -1.25
N ALA A 211 -13.15 0.09 -0.03
CA ALA A 211 -14.42 -0.56 0.24
C ALA A 211 -15.60 0.24 -0.34
N VAL A 212 -15.62 1.55 -0.10
CA VAL A 212 -16.67 2.46 -0.59
C VAL A 212 -16.66 2.54 -2.12
N LEU A 213 -15.49 2.77 -2.72
CA LEU A 213 -15.33 2.81 -4.18
C LEU A 213 -15.69 1.47 -4.82
N GLY A 214 -15.32 0.36 -4.20
CA GLY A 214 -15.58 -0.98 -4.71
C GLY A 214 -17.07 -1.34 -4.78
N GLU A 215 -17.91 -0.71 -3.98
CA GLU A 215 -19.37 -0.80 -4.05
C GLU A 215 -19.99 0.19 -5.04
N SER A 216 -19.17 0.88 -5.83
CA SER A 216 -19.57 1.97 -6.71
C SER A 216 -20.26 3.14 -5.99
N ASP A 217 -19.98 3.35 -4.70
CA ASP A 217 -20.54 4.46 -3.91
C ASP A 217 -19.73 5.76 -4.18
N PRO A 218 -20.35 6.80 -4.77
CA PRO A 218 -19.66 8.05 -5.08
C PRO A 218 -19.08 8.79 -3.87
N ALA A 219 -19.54 8.50 -2.65
CA ALA A 219 -18.97 9.08 -1.43
C ALA A 219 -17.47 8.76 -1.27
N GLY A 220 -16.99 7.67 -1.88
CA GLY A 220 -15.58 7.30 -1.88
C GLY A 220 -14.70 8.20 -2.75
N LEU A 221 -15.27 8.95 -3.70
CA LEU A 221 -14.51 9.73 -4.68
C LEU A 221 -13.70 10.86 -4.04
N GLY A 222 -14.18 11.45 -2.94
CA GLY A 222 -13.43 12.49 -2.22
C GLY A 222 -12.10 11.99 -1.64
N ALA A 223 -11.95 10.68 -1.42
CA ALA A 223 -10.71 10.10 -0.95
C ALA A 223 -9.59 10.13 -2.00
N LEU A 224 -9.93 10.22 -3.29
CA LEU A 224 -8.95 10.22 -4.39
C LEU A 224 -8.04 11.45 -4.38
N GLU A 225 -8.47 12.54 -3.75
CA GLU A 225 -7.66 13.75 -3.55
C GLU A 225 -7.11 13.79 -2.13
N ALA A 226 -7.95 13.52 -1.14
CA ALA A 226 -7.61 13.71 0.27
C ALA A 226 -6.61 12.68 0.82
N VAL A 227 -6.55 11.47 0.25
CA VAL A 227 -5.62 10.42 0.71
C VAL A 227 -4.23 10.61 0.09
N PRO A 228 -4.06 10.76 -1.24
CA PRO A 228 -2.73 11.00 -1.82
C PRO A 228 -2.04 12.24 -1.25
N ALA A 229 -2.79 13.32 -1.02
CA ALA A 229 -2.25 14.54 -0.40
C ALA A 229 -1.65 14.30 0.99
N ALA A 230 -2.18 13.33 1.75
CA ALA A 230 -1.69 12.97 3.08
C ALA A 230 -0.63 11.86 3.06
N ALA A 231 -0.67 10.97 2.07
CA ALA A 231 0.21 9.81 1.96
C ALA A 231 1.52 10.10 1.21
N GLY A 232 1.56 11.16 0.41
CA GLY A 232 2.67 11.45 -0.49
C GLY A 232 2.84 10.34 -1.53
N ASP A 233 4.08 9.90 -1.75
CA ASP A 233 4.42 8.90 -2.76
C ASP A 233 4.26 7.43 -2.30
N ASP A 234 3.50 7.17 -1.23
CA ASP A 234 3.30 5.79 -0.76
C ASP A 234 2.46 4.97 -1.76
N VAL A 235 3.16 4.12 -2.51
CA VAL A 235 2.57 3.31 -3.59
C VAL A 235 1.50 2.32 -3.08
N LYS A 236 1.62 1.81 -1.85
CA LYS A 236 0.64 0.85 -1.30
C LYS A 236 -0.71 1.52 -1.07
N THR A 237 -0.69 2.75 -0.58
CA THR A 237 -1.88 3.60 -0.43
C THR A 237 -2.55 3.86 -1.77
N LEU A 238 -1.77 4.28 -2.78
CA LEU A 238 -2.31 4.52 -4.13
C LEU A 238 -2.88 3.25 -4.76
N HIS A 239 -2.24 2.10 -4.58
CA HIS A 239 -2.76 0.80 -5.01
C HIS A 239 -4.10 0.44 -4.36
N ALA A 240 -4.34 0.81 -3.10
CA ALA A 240 -5.62 0.58 -2.45
C ALA A 240 -6.74 1.36 -3.16
N LEU A 241 -6.50 2.63 -3.46
CA LEU A 241 -7.43 3.47 -4.20
C LEU A 241 -7.67 2.97 -5.64
N LEU A 242 -6.60 2.64 -6.37
CA LEU A 242 -6.69 2.05 -7.71
C LEU A 242 -7.53 0.77 -7.71
N HIS A 243 -7.38 -0.05 -6.67
CA HIS A 243 -8.14 -1.29 -6.56
C HIS A 243 -9.64 -1.03 -6.38
N GLY A 244 -9.99 -0.02 -5.58
CA GLY A 244 -11.38 0.38 -5.36
C GLY A 244 -12.03 0.91 -6.65
N LEU A 245 -11.33 1.79 -7.37
CA LEU A 245 -11.76 2.33 -8.66
C LEU A 245 -11.97 1.24 -9.73
N TRP A 246 -11.11 0.22 -9.72
CA TRP A 246 -11.24 -0.89 -10.65
C TRP A 246 -12.49 -1.74 -10.37
N LEU A 247 -12.80 -1.98 -9.09
CA LEU A 247 -13.97 -2.75 -8.68
C LEU A 247 -15.28 -1.96 -8.84
N GLY A 248 -15.25 -0.65 -8.62
CA GLY A 248 -16.37 0.28 -8.80
C GLY A 248 -16.73 0.51 -10.27
N VAL A 249 -17.46 -0.43 -10.88
CA VAL A 249 -17.79 -0.39 -12.32
C VAL A 249 -18.74 0.75 -12.70
N ASP A 250 -19.56 1.24 -11.77
CA ASP A 250 -20.59 2.26 -12.01
C ASP A 250 -20.22 3.64 -11.44
N LEU A 251 -18.96 3.82 -11.03
CA LEU A 251 -18.48 5.11 -10.53
C LEU A 251 -18.49 6.19 -11.62
N PRO A 252 -18.95 7.42 -11.30
CA PRO A 252 -18.83 8.57 -12.18
C PRO A 252 -17.39 8.82 -12.61
N ASP A 253 -17.16 8.83 -13.92
CA ASP A 253 -15.85 9.01 -14.54
C ASP A 253 -14.78 8.01 -14.05
N GLY A 254 -15.19 6.85 -13.52
CA GLY A 254 -14.30 5.86 -12.92
C GLY A 254 -13.04 5.56 -13.76
N PRO A 255 -13.17 5.27 -15.08
CA PRO A 255 -12.01 5.07 -15.94
C PRO A 255 -11.09 6.29 -16.03
N LEU A 256 -11.62 7.51 -16.16
CA LEU A 256 -10.81 8.73 -16.22
C LEU A 256 -10.07 8.99 -14.91
N ARG A 257 -10.74 8.73 -13.77
CA ARG A 257 -10.14 8.83 -12.44
C ARG A 257 -9.04 7.80 -12.22
N THR A 258 -9.20 6.58 -12.73
CA THR A 258 -8.12 5.57 -12.74
C THR A 258 -6.91 6.08 -13.52
N LEU A 259 -7.10 6.65 -14.72
CA LEU A 259 -6.00 7.20 -15.51
C LEU A 259 -5.29 8.37 -14.81
N ALA A 260 -6.05 9.26 -14.17
CA ALA A 260 -5.46 10.34 -13.38
C ALA A 260 -4.61 9.80 -12.23
N LEU A 261 -5.10 8.78 -11.52
CA LEU A 261 -4.37 8.19 -10.39
C LEU A 261 -3.13 7.38 -10.84
N VAL A 262 -3.20 6.65 -11.96
CA VAL A 262 -2.02 5.98 -12.54
C VAL A 262 -0.96 6.99 -12.98
N GLY A 263 -1.35 8.19 -13.41
CA GLY A 263 -0.43 9.29 -13.74
C GLY A 263 0.34 9.87 -12.55
N HIS A 264 0.11 9.41 -11.32
CA HIS A 264 0.82 9.88 -10.14
C HIS A 264 2.34 9.57 -10.22
N PRO A 265 3.23 10.51 -9.83
CA PRO A 265 4.69 10.32 -9.94
C PRO A 265 5.22 9.04 -9.28
N ALA A 266 4.63 8.64 -8.15
CA ALA A 266 4.96 7.40 -7.45
C ALA A 266 4.88 6.12 -8.33
N PHE A 267 4.02 6.09 -9.35
CA PHE A 267 3.95 4.96 -10.29
C PHE A 267 4.97 5.06 -11.42
N ALA A 268 5.32 6.28 -11.86
CA ALA A 268 6.26 6.51 -12.94
C ALA A 268 7.69 6.03 -12.59
N VAL A 269 8.10 6.17 -11.33
CA VAL A 269 9.45 5.80 -10.87
C VAL A 269 9.69 4.28 -10.88
N ARG A 270 8.63 3.46 -10.88
CA ARG A 270 8.72 2.04 -10.47
C ARG A 270 8.35 1.03 -11.55
N GLU A 271 8.02 1.47 -12.78
CA GLU A 271 7.47 0.61 -13.84
C GLU A 271 6.49 -0.42 -13.28
N ASP A 272 5.41 0.04 -12.63
CA ASP A 272 4.52 -0.81 -11.85
C ASP A 272 3.55 -1.60 -12.75
N PRO A 273 3.69 -2.95 -12.87
CA PRO A 273 2.87 -3.74 -13.79
C PRO A 273 1.38 -3.76 -13.40
N ILE A 274 1.09 -3.65 -12.10
CA ILE A 274 -0.27 -3.66 -11.60
C ILE A 274 -0.95 -2.32 -11.94
N ALA A 275 -0.24 -1.20 -11.79
CA ALA A 275 -0.75 0.11 -12.24
C ALA A 275 -0.98 0.13 -13.76
N GLY A 276 -0.05 -0.40 -14.56
CA GLY A 276 -0.20 -0.54 -16.01
C GLY A 276 -1.37 -1.43 -16.42
N TYR A 277 -1.62 -2.53 -15.68
CA TYR A 277 -2.81 -3.34 -15.85
C TYR A 277 -4.10 -2.54 -15.60
N ARG A 278 -4.16 -1.74 -14.53
CA ARG A 278 -5.33 -0.87 -14.26
C ARG A 278 -5.52 0.21 -15.33
N GLU A 279 -4.42 0.77 -15.85
CA GLU A 279 -4.43 1.71 -16.98
C GLU A 279 -5.09 1.07 -18.21
N ALA A 280 -4.66 -0.14 -18.58
CA ALA A 280 -5.21 -0.88 -19.71
C ALA A 280 -6.72 -1.13 -19.56
N CYS A 281 -7.17 -1.56 -18.38
CA CYS A 281 -8.59 -1.74 -18.08
C CYS A 281 -9.39 -0.44 -18.25
N ALA A 282 -8.87 0.68 -17.74
CA ALA A 282 -9.54 1.97 -17.86
C ALA A 282 -9.62 2.45 -19.32
N LEU A 283 -8.52 2.34 -20.06
CA LEU A 283 -8.48 2.68 -21.49
C LEU A 283 -9.45 1.81 -22.31
N ARG A 284 -9.56 0.51 -21.99
CA ARG A 284 -10.54 -0.37 -22.62
C ARG A 284 -11.96 0.08 -22.33
N ARG A 285 -12.30 0.43 -21.07
CA ARG A 285 -13.64 0.93 -20.70
C ARG A 285 -13.98 2.23 -21.45
N LEU A 286 -12.99 3.05 -21.77
CA LEU A 286 -13.13 4.25 -22.61
C LEU A 286 -13.07 3.96 -24.12
N ARG A 287 -13.05 2.67 -24.54
CA ARG A 287 -12.93 2.21 -25.93
C ARG A 287 -11.68 2.69 -26.66
N ARG A 288 -10.63 3.08 -25.93
CA ARG A 288 -9.33 3.50 -26.47
C ARG A 288 -8.44 2.27 -26.69
N TYR A 289 -8.88 1.35 -27.53
CA TYR A 289 -8.30 0.00 -27.60
C TYR A 289 -6.82 -0.04 -27.98
N ARG A 290 -6.36 0.83 -28.91
CA ARG A 290 -4.93 0.91 -29.27
C ARG A 290 -4.06 1.28 -28.06
N ALA A 291 -4.49 2.27 -27.29
CA ALA A 291 -3.79 2.69 -26.08
C ALA A 291 -3.86 1.59 -25.00
N ALA A 292 -5.01 0.94 -24.86
CA ALA A 292 -5.18 -0.19 -23.94
C ALA A 292 -4.23 -1.35 -24.27
N THR A 293 -4.07 -1.71 -25.55
CA THR A 293 -3.11 -2.73 -26.02
C THR A 293 -1.68 -2.35 -25.65
N ALA A 294 -1.28 -1.10 -25.95
CA ALA A 294 0.07 -0.65 -25.60
C ALA A 294 0.32 -0.67 -24.08
N ALA A 295 -0.68 -0.31 -23.26
CA ALA A 295 -0.57 -0.34 -21.82
C ALA A 295 -0.45 -1.76 -21.25
N ILE A 296 -1.25 -2.71 -21.75
CA ILE A 296 -1.19 -4.11 -21.26
C ILE A 296 0.10 -4.81 -21.69
N GLU A 297 0.65 -4.48 -22.86
CA GLU A 297 1.93 -5.01 -23.33
C GLU A 297 3.09 -4.50 -22.45
N ARG A 298 3.16 -3.20 -22.17
CA ARG A 298 4.14 -2.66 -21.20
C ARG A 298 4.01 -3.31 -19.82
N ALA A 299 2.77 -3.53 -19.35
CA ALA A 299 2.55 -4.18 -18.07
C ALA A 299 3.03 -5.64 -18.06
N LEU A 300 2.84 -6.38 -19.16
CA LEU A 300 3.34 -7.75 -19.31
C LEU A 300 4.87 -7.80 -19.36
N ASP A 301 5.49 -6.89 -20.09
CA ASP A 301 6.95 -6.80 -20.24
C ASP A 301 7.62 -6.42 -18.91
N GLY A 302 6.97 -5.60 -18.09
CA GLY A 302 7.44 -5.18 -16.77
C GLY A 302 7.29 -6.23 -15.67
N LEU A 303 6.68 -7.40 -15.93
CA LEU A 303 6.51 -8.43 -14.89
C LEU A 303 7.87 -9.00 -14.46
N PRO A 304 8.21 -8.98 -13.16
CA PRO A 304 9.43 -9.60 -12.67
C PRO A 304 9.53 -11.10 -13.02
N PRO A 305 10.74 -11.65 -13.21
CA PRO A 305 10.94 -13.09 -13.23
C PRO A 305 10.38 -13.75 -11.96
N GLY A 306 9.68 -14.87 -12.12
CA GLY A 306 9.02 -15.54 -11.00
C GLY A 306 7.72 -14.89 -10.52
N THR A 307 7.20 -13.88 -11.25
CA THR A 307 5.84 -13.38 -11.00
C THR A 307 4.84 -14.53 -11.05
N GLU A 308 3.87 -14.46 -10.13
CA GLU A 308 2.82 -15.46 -9.99
C GLU A 308 2.04 -15.66 -11.28
N GLU A 309 1.76 -16.93 -11.57
CA GLU A 309 1.02 -17.33 -12.76
C GLU A 309 -0.42 -16.80 -12.77
N SER A 310 -1.03 -16.61 -11.59
CA SER A 310 -2.35 -15.97 -11.46
C SER A 310 -2.34 -14.52 -11.95
N VAL A 311 -1.35 -13.72 -11.53
CA VAL A 311 -1.19 -12.33 -11.95
C VAL A 311 -0.96 -12.27 -13.47
N ARG A 312 -0.04 -13.09 -13.99
CA ARG A 312 0.22 -13.17 -15.44
C ARG A 312 -1.05 -13.53 -16.20
N ARG A 313 -1.81 -14.52 -15.72
CA ARG A 313 -3.07 -14.96 -16.34
C ARG A 313 -4.11 -13.84 -16.39
N ASP A 314 -4.22 -13.02 -15.36
CA ASP A 314 -5.17 -11.90 -15.36
C ASP A 314 -4.78 -10.82 -16.38
N LEU A 315 -3.48 -10.52 -16.54
CA LEU A 315 -3.00 -9.60 -17.58
C LEU A 315 -3.24 -10.17 -18.99
N LEU A 316 -2.94 -11.46 -19.21
CA LEU A 316 -3.19 -12.13 -20.49
C LEU A 316 -4.69 -12.17 -20.82
N ARG A 317 -5.55 -12.46 -19.83
CA ARG A 317 -7.01 -12.43 -20.00
C ARG A 317 -7.47 -11.06 -20.47
N GLU A 318 -7.00 -9.99 -19.83
CA GLU A 318 -7.35 -8.64 -20.22
C GLU A 318 -6.87 -8.29 -21.64
N ARG A 319 -5.66 -8.70 -22.01
CA ARG A 319 -5.15 -8.54 -23.38
C ARG A 319 -6.07 -9.21 -24.41
N LEU A 320 -6.56 -10.41 -24.12
CA LEU A 320 -7.53 -11.12 -24.97
C LEU A 320 -8.85 -10.35 -25.10
N VAL A 321 -9.38 -9.83 -23.99
CA VAL A 321 -10.61 -9.02 -23.98
C VAL A 321 -10.45 -7.74 -24.80
N ILE A 322 -9.32 -7.02 -24.65
CA ILE A 322 -9.01 -5.82 -25.44
C ILE A 322 -9.01 -6.16 -26.93
N THR A 323 -8.37 -7.26 -27.32
CA THR A 323 -8.22 -7.68 -28.72
C THR A 323 -9.58 -8.05 -29.33
N ALA A 324 -10.39 -8.83 -28.62
CA ALA A 324 -11.73 -9.22 -29.07
C ALA A 324 -12.64 -8.01 -29.28
N MET A 325 -12.63 -7.05 -28.34
CA MET A 325 -13.44 -5.83 -28.44
C MET A 325 -12.97 -4.89 -29.55
N ALA A 326 -11.67 -4.82 -29.81
CA ALA A 326 -11.11 -4.06 -30.93
C ALA A 326 -11.52 -4.64 -32.29
N GLY A 327 -11.55 -5.97 -32.42
CA GLY A 327 -12.03 -6.67 -33.62
C GLY A 327 -13.50 -6.37 -33.90
N ALA A 328 -14.37 -6.58 -32.90
CA ALA A 328 -15.81 -6.35 -33.02
C ALA A 328 -16.21 -4.88 -33.29
N GLY A 329 -15.32 -3.93 -32.99
CA GLY A 329 -15.50 -2.52 -33.34
C GLY A 329 -15.23 -2.22 -34.81
N ARG A 330 -14.22 -2.88 -35.41
CA ARG A 330 -13.81 -2.67 -36.81
C ARG A 330 -14.87 -3.19 -37.79
N ASP A 331 -15.42 -4.37 -37.51
CA ASP A 331 -16.43 -5.01 -38.36
C ASP A 331 -17.73 -4.18 -38.46
N ARG A 332 -18.06 -3.41 -37.41
CA ARG A 332 -19.23 -2.52 -37.39
C ARG A 332 -19.04 -1.19 -38.13
N SER A 333 -17.80 -0.76 -38.32
CA SER A 333 -17.46 0.48 -39.03
C SER A 333 -17.18 0.28 -40.53
N GLY A 334 -16.93 -0.95 -40.98
CA GLY A 334 -16.70 -1.28 -42.40
C GLY A 334 -17.94 -1.71 -43.19
N GLY A 335 -19.12 -1.72 -42.57
CA GLY A 335 -20.40 -2.13 -43.19
C GLY A 335 -21.37 -0.98 -43.47
N ARG A 336 -20.88 0.25 -43.67
CA ARG A 336 -21.68 1.41 -44.10
C ARG A 336 -21.17 1.95 -45.42
#